data_AF-G2EGB6-F1
#
_entry.id   AF-G2EGB6-F1
#
_cell.length_a   1.000
_cell.length_b   1.000
_cell.length_c   1.000
_cell.angle_alpha   90.00
_cell.angle_beta   90.00
_cell.angle_gamma   90.00
#
_symmetry.space_group_name_H-M   'P 1'
#
loop_
_entity.id
_entity.type
_entity.pdbx_description
1 polymer ?
#
loop_
_entity_poly.entity_id
_entity_poly.type
_entity_poly.pdbx_seq_one_letter_code
_entity_poly.pdbx_strand_id
1 'polypeptide(L)'
;MKKIILTITLLTALIFTACKENSKQDEAITTTEEAMQNNDDIVKTVSTDKDGKTLELVFNNTENTTTLNFNGETITLEAQKAASGIWYKNENFELRGKGNNLELKKNGEVVFYHTDDIVTSSLKNKDGKTLDVTFNNTEGTAKVYLNDGEQIDLKAEKVASGIWYKNETYELRGKGNNLELKKDGNVVFEHTDDIVMSSVKDKVGQTLNMTFNNTEGTVKVYLNGGEQIDLEAQRAASGIWYKNETYELRGKGEHLELTKDGETVFKN
;
A
#
# COMPACT_ATOMS: atom_id res chain seq x y z
N MET A 1 23.16 -12.38 37.38
CA MET A 1 22.47 -13.47 38.09
C MET A 1 21.87 -12.94 39.39
N LYS A 2 20.54 -12.83 39.49
CA LYS A 2 19.84 -12.72 40.78
C LYS A 2 18.61 -13.63 40.69
N LYS A 3 18.63 -14.69 41.48
CA LYS A 3 17.55 -15.67 41.63
C LYS A 3 16.56 -15.13 42.66
N ILE A 4 15.27 -15.14 42.35
CA ILE A 4 14.22 -15.00 43.36
C ILE A 4 13.35 -16.25 43.24
N ILE A 5 13.46 -17.10 44.26
CA ILE A 5 12.61 -18.26 44.53
C ILE A 5 11.59 -17.78 45.54
N LEU A 6 10.30 -18.02 45.30
CA LEU A 6 9.31 -18.15 46.37
C LEU A 6 8.11 -18.99 45.90
N THR A 7 8.22 -20.29 46.16
CA THR A 7 7.13 -21.25 46.32
C THR A 7 6.32 -20.97 47.60
N ILE A 8 5.02 -21.33 47.60
CA ILE A 8 4.35 -22.25 48.55
C ILE A 8 2.80 -22.06 48.56
N THR A 9 2.09 -23.11 48.09
CA THR A 9 0.78 -23.73 48.48
C THR A 9 -0.49 -22.87 48.72
N LEU A 10 -1.74 -23.33 48.69
CA LEU A 10 -2.57 -24.50 48.29
C LEU A 10 -3.87 -24.34 49.14
N LEU A 11 -4.99 -24.98 48.75
CA LEU A 11 -6.24 -25.24 49.52
C LEU A 11 -7.28 -24.08 49.49
N THR A 12 -8.59 -24.29 49.25
CA THR A 12 -9.43 -25.49 49.34
C THR A 12 -10.73 -25.25 48.57
N ALA A 13 -11.24 -26.29 47.89
CA ALA A 13 -12.60 -26.33 47.34
C ALA A 13 -13.64 -26.56 48.45
N LEU A 14 -14.81 -25.94 48.31
CA LEU A 14 -16.03 -26.32 49.02
C LEU A 14 -17.16 -26.53 48.01
N ILE A 15 -17.57 -27.79 47.88
CA ILE A 15 -18.77 -28.24 47.21
C ILE A 15 -19.82 -28.37 48.32
N PHE A 16 -21.00 -27.79 48.13
CA PHE A 16 -22.21 -28.30 48.78
C PHE A 16 -23.35 -28.43 47.76
N THR A 17 -23.99 -29.57 47.90
CA THR A 17 -24.96 -30.25 47.05
C THR A 17 -26.40 -29.81 47.27
N ALA A 18 -27.19 -29.97 46.20
CA ALA A 18 -28.56 -30.49 46.16
C ALA A 18 -29.72 -29.66 46.75
N CYS A 19 -30.69 -29.38 45.87
CA CYS A 19 -32.09 -29.72 46.15
C CYS A 19 -32.73 -30.26 44.86
N LYS A 20 -33.28 -31.48 44.98
CA LYS A 20 -34.07 -32.18 43.97
C LYS A 20 -35.47 -32.26 44.55
N GLU A 21 -36.41 -31.52 43.99
CA GLU A 21 -37.84 -31.71 44.23
C GLU A 21 -38.57 -31.69 42.90
N ASN A 22 -39.11 -32.85 42.55
CA ASN A 22 -40.05 -33.05 41.45
C ASN A 22 -41.45 -32.78 42.00
N SER A 23 -42.23 -31.91 41.35
CA SER A 23 -43.66 -32.14 41.21
C SER A 23 -44.29 -31.33 40.07
N LYS A 24 -44.91 -32.10 39.16
CA LYS A 24 -46.11 -31.81 38.36
C LYS A 24 -45.97 -31.00 37.05
N GLN A 25 -46.02 -31.80 35.98
CA GLN A 25 -46.68 -31.61 34.69
C GLN A 25 -47.64 -30.40 34.60
N ASP A 26 -47.34 -29.51 33.66
CA ASP A 26 -48.32 -28.83 32.81
C ASP A 26 -47.83 -28.98 31.36
N GLU A 27 -48.74 -29.40 30.48
CA GLU A 27 -48.49 -29.62 29.06
C GLU A 27 -48.23 -28.29 28.34
N ALA A 28 -47.00 -28.11 27.83
CA ALA A 28 -46.69 -27.10 26.85
C ALA A 28 -46.42 -27.79 25.50
N ILE A 29 -47.25 -27.46 24.52
CA ILE A 29 -47.13 -27.81 23.11
C ILE A 29 -45.70 -27.48 22.67
N THR A 30 -44.90 -28.52 22.43
CA THR A 30 -43.59 -28.36 21.81
C THR A 30 -43.82 -28.21 20.32
N THR A 31 -44.00 -26.98 19.87
CA THR A 31 -43.72 -26.65 18.48
C THR A 31 -42.22 -26.84 18.33
N THR A 32 -41.83 -27.95 17.70
CA THR A 32 -40.49 -28.11 17.16
C THR A 32 -40.32 -27.03 16.11
N GLU A 33 -39.75 -25.89 16.49
CA GLU A 33 -39.09 -25.02 15.53
C GLU A 33 -37.94 -25.85 14.97
N GLU A 34 -38.16 -26.43 13.80
CA GLU A 34 -37.08 -26.80 12.92
C GLU A 34 -36.29 -25.51 12.69
N ALA A 35 -35.16 -25.38 13.38
CA ALA A 35 -34.17 -24.38 13.06
C ALA A 35 -33.70 -24.66 11.62
N MET A 36 -34.36 -24.03 10.66
CA MET A 36 -33.86 -23.91 9.30
C MET A 36 -32.45 -23.36 9.41
N GLN A 37 -31.47 -24.20 9.11
CA GLN A 37 -30.10 -23.78 8.89
C GLN A 37 -30.13 -22.83 7.68
N ASN A 38 -30.18 -21.51 7.91
CA ASN A 38 -30.00 -20.52 6.86
C ASN A 38 -28.58 -20.68 6.32
N ASN A 39 -28.45 -21.39 5.20
CA ASN A 39 -27.20 -21.57 4.46
C ASN A 39 -26.96 -20.40 3.50
N ASP A 40 -27.33 -19.18 3.91
CA ASP A 40 -27.15 -18.01 3.07
C ASP A 40 -25.66 -17.68 2.93
N ASP A 41 -25.21 -17.44 1.69
CA ASP A 41 -23.86 -16.98 1.41
C ASP A 41 -23.78 -15.47 1.64
N ILE A 42 -23.44 -15.10 2.87
CA ILE A 42 -23.37 -13.71 3.34
C ILE A 42 -21.91 -13.26 3.44
N VAL A 43 -21.57 -12.18 2.73
CA VAL A 43 -20.25 -11.52 2.81
C VAL A 43 -20.42 -10.12 3.38
N LYS A 44 -19.67 -9.78 4.44
CA LYS A 44 -19.67 -8.46 5.05
C LYS A 44 -18.35 -7.76 4.79
N THR A 45 -18.40 -6.48 4.42
CA THR A 45 -17.21 -5.66 4.22
C THR A 45 -17.46 -4.21 4.62
N VAL A 46 -16.39 -3.48 4.89
CA VAL A 46 -16.43 -2.04 5.17
C VAL A 46 -15.42 -1.38 4.26
N SER A 47 -15.84 -0.32 3.58
CA SER A 47 -14.97 0.50 2.74
C SER A 47 -14.96 1.92 3.28
N THR A 48 -13.80 2.59 3.21
CA THR A 48 -13.61 3.94 3.73
C THR A 48 -13.11 4.83 2.60
N ASP A 49 -13.81 5.92 2.30
CA ASP A 49 -13.36 6.86 1.27
C ASP A 49 -12.20 7.74 1.75
N LYS A 50 -11.64 8.53 0.84
CA LYS A 50 -10.53 9.47 1.11
C LYS A 50 -10.86 10.54 2.18
N ASP A 51 -12.15 10.82 2.41
CA ASP A 51 -12.63 11.80 3.38
C ASP A 51 -12.95 11.15 4.73
N GLY A 52 -12.70 9.84 4.87
CA GLY A 52 -12.92 9.07 6.09
C GLY A 52 -14.37 8.62 6.30
N LYS A 53 -15.26 8.80 5.32
CA LYS A 53 -16.62 8.25 5.40
C LYS A 53 -16.55 6.74 5.22
N THR A 54 -17.33 6.01 6.00
CA THR A 54 -17.43 4.56 5.88
C THR A 54 -18.71 4.17 5.15
N LEU A 55 -18.60 3.10 4.37
CA LEU A 55 -19.71 2.40 3.75
C LEU A 55 -19.61 0.94 4.21
N GLU A 56 -20.55 0.49 5.03
CA GLU A 56 -20.64 -0.91 5.40
C GLU A 56 -21.55 -1.62 4.38
N LEU A 57 -21.11 -2.78 3.90
CA LEU A 57 -21.84 -3.57 2.91
C LEU A 57 -22.04 -4.99 3.43
N VAL A 58 -23.26 -5.49 3.25
CA VAL A 58 -23.62 -6.89 3.46
C VAL A 58 -24.16 -7.43 2.14
N PHE A 59 -23.36 -8.24 1.47
CA PHE A 59 -23.78 -8.96 0.26
C PHE A 59 -24.47 -10.25 0.68
N ASN A 60 -25.70 -10.44 0.21
CA ASN A 60 -26.38 -11.73 0.25
C ASN A 60 -26.33 -12.33 -1.14
N ASN A 61 -25.39 -13.25 -1.38
CA ASN A 61 -25.18 -13.88 -2.69
C ASN A 61 -26.29 -14.88 -3.01
N THR A 62 -26.98 -15.42 -2.00
CA THR A 62 -28.15 -16.29 -2.20
C THR A 62 -29.32 -15.49 -2.76
N GLU A 63 -29.62 -14.34 -2.16
CA GLU A 63 -30.74 -13.47 -2.57
C GLU A 63 -30.38 -12.49 -3.69
N ASN A 64 -29.09 -12.38 -4.04
CA ASN A 64 -28.55 -11.38 -4.95
C ASN A 64 -28.90 -9.94 -4.53
N THR A 65 -28.84 -9.66 -3.23
CA THR A 65 -29.08 -8.34 -2.66
C THR A 65 -27.83 -7.81 -1.96
N THR A 66 -27.76 -6.49 -1.79
CA THR A 66 -26.75 -5.86 -0.92
C THR A 66 -27.45 -4.89 0.01
N THR A 67 -27.19 -5.00 1.31
CA THR A 67 -27.58 -4.00 2.29
C THR A 67 -26.39 -3.09 2.58
N LEU A 68 -26.60 -1.79 2.46
CA LEU A 68 -25.64 -0.74 2.76
C LEU A 68 -26.01 -0.08 4.09
N ASN A 69 -25.00 0.28 4.88
CA ASN A 69 -25.13 1.27 5.93
C ASN A 69 -24.22 2.46 5.57
N PHE A 70 -24.83 3.61 5.28
CA PHE A 70 -24.12 4.83 4.88
C PHE A 70 -24.66 6.02 5.65
N ASN A 71 -23.81 6.68 6.44
CA ASN A 71 -24.20 7.77 7.34
C ASN A 71 -25.40 7.43 8.26
N GLY A 72 -25.52 6.17 8.67
CA GLY A 72 -26.62 5.67 9.50
C GLY A 72 -27.92 5.35 8.74
N GLU A 73 -27.96 5.56 7.42
CA GLU A 73 -29.07 5.13 6.55
C GLU A 73 -28.84 3.67 6.11
N THR A 74 -29.80 2.79 6.39
CA THR A 74 -29.79 1.41 5.88
C THR A 74 -30.52 1.34 4.55
N ILE A 75 -29.85 0.86 3.50
CA ILE A 75 -30.35 0.86 2.12
C ILE A 75 -30.20 -0.55 1.56
N THR A 76 -31.29 -1.13 1.06
CA THR A 76 -31.23 -2.41 0.33
C THR A 76 -31.24 -2.16 -1.17
N LEU A 77 -30.33 -2.83 -1.87
CA LEU A 77 -30.16 -2.78 -3.32
C LEU A 77 -30.27 -4.18 -3.91
N GLU A 78 -30.81 -4.26 -5.12
CA GLU A 78 -30.93 -5.51 -5.87
C GLU A 78 -29.85 -5.59 -6.95
N ALA A 79 -29.27 -6.78 -7.14
CA ALA A 79 -28.26 -7.00 -8.16
C ALA A 79 -28.81 -6.70 -9.56
N GLN A 80 -27.94 -6.16 -10.41
CA GLN A 80 -28.20 -5.86 -11.79
C GLN A 80 -27.19 -6.60 -12.67
N LYS A 81 -27.53 -6.82 -13.93
CA LYS A 81 -26.62 -7.45 -14.89
C LYS A 81 -25.49 -6.51 -15.28
N ALA A 82 -24.31 -6.69 -14.69
CA ALA A 82 -23.09 -5.96 -15.05
C ALA A 82 -22.33 -6.64 -16.20
N ALA A 83 -21.60 -5.86 -17.00
CA ALA A 83 -20.63 -6.40 -17.97
C ALA A 83 -19.32 -6.83 -17.29
N SER A 84 -18.97 -6.20 -16.16
CA SER A 84 -17.82 -6.51 -15.33
C SER A 84 -18.06 -5.94 -13.93
N GLY A 85 -17.60 -6.67 -12.90
CA GLY A 85 -17.71 -6.25 -11.51
C GLY A 85 -19.13 -6.35 -10.95
N ILE A 86 -19.40 -5.61 -9.89
CA ILE A 86 -20.69 -5.56 -9.22
C ILE A 86 -21.53 -4.38 -9.70
N TRP A 87 -22.83 -4.59 -9.73
CA TRP A 87 -23.81 -3.54 -9.93
C TRP A 87 -25.06 -3.87 -9.15
N TYR A 88 -25.42 -3.00 -8.20
CA TYR A 88 -26.66 -3.10 -7.43
C TYR A 88 -27.40 -1.77 -7.47
N LYS A 89 -28.72 -1.79 -7.49
CA LYS A 89 -29.53 -0.58 -7.63
C LYS A 89 -30.89 -0.69 -6.94
N ASN A 90 -31.44 0.44 -6.51
CA ASN A 90 -32.86 0.66 -6.27
C ASN A 90 -33.31 1.99 -6.92
N GLU A 91 -34.48 2.51 -6.55
CA GLU A 91 -35.01 3.75 -7.13
C GLU A 91 -34.06 4.96 -6.95
N ASN A 92 -33.43 5.07 -5.77
CA ASN A 92 -32.69 6.27 -5.36
C ASN A 92 -31.17 6.05 -5.33
N PHE A 93 -30.70 4.80 -5.30
CA PHE A 93 -29.28 4.48 -5.11
C PHE A 93 -28.76 3.51 -6.15
N GLU A 94 -27.51 3.71 -6.56
CA GLU A 94 -26.77 2.82 -7.44
C GLU A 94 -25.37 2.56 -6.87
N LEU A 95 -25.05 1.30 -6.61
CA LEU A 95 -23.71 0.85 -6.25
C LEU A 95 -23.05 0.19 -7.46
N ARG A 96 -21.84 0.64 -7.78
CA ARG A 96 -20.95 0.05 -8.79
C ARG A 96 -19.62 -0.29 -8.14
N GLY A 97 -18.95 -1.31 -8.67
CA GLY A 97 -17.60 -1.62 -8.20
C GLY A 97 -16.91 -2.74 -8.95
N LYS A 98 -15.60 -2.84 -8.74
CA LYS A 98 -14.77 -3.95 -9.24
C LYS A 98 -13.59 -4.15 -8.28
N GLY A 99 -13.45 -5.36 -7.74
CA GLY A 99 -12.50 -5.61 -6.67
C GLY A 99 -12.85 -4.75 -5.45
N ASN A 100 -11.86 -4.03 -4.92
CA ASN A 100 -12.05 -3.11 -3.79
C ASN A 100 -12.66 -1.76 -4.20
N ASN A 101 -12.61 -1.38 -5.49
CA ASN A 101 -13.11 -0.09 -5.93
C ASN A 101 -14.63 -0.04 -5.88
N LEU A 102 -15.19 0.99 -5.22
CA LEU A 102 -16.62 1.18 -5.02
C LEU A 102 -17.04 2.62 -5.35
N GLU A 103 -18.19 2.76 -5.99
CA GLU A 103 -18.87 4.02 -6.22
C GLU A 103 -20.34 3.85 -5.82
N LEU A 104 -20.81 4.69 -4.88
CA LEU A 104 -22.23 4.78 -4.55
C LEU A 104 -22.76 6.13 -5.04
N LYS A 105 -23.83 6.07 -5.82
CA LYS A 105 -24.60 7.23 -6.25
C LYS A 105 -25.93 7.29 -5.52
N LYS A 106 -26.37 8.50 -5.14
CA LYS A 106 -27.72 8.83 -4.68
C LYS A 106 -28.33 9.79 -5.69
N ASN A 107 -29.46 9.41 -6.29
CA ASN A 107 -30.16 10.19 -7.33
C ASN A 107 -29.25 10.62 -8.49
N GLY A 108 -28.30 9.76 -8.86
CA GLY A 108 -27.33 10.01 -9.94
C GLY A 108 -26.06 10.76 -9.53
N GLU A 109 -26.02 11.35 -8.34
CA GLU A 109 -24.84 12.04 -7.81
C GLU A 109 -23.96 11.11 -6.98
N VAL A 110 -22.64 11.16 -7.16
CA VAL A 110 -21.68 10.35 -6.38
C VAL A 110 -21.65 10.85 -4.94
N VAL A 111 -22.01 9.98 -4.00
CA VAL A 111 -22.02 10.29 -2.56
C VAL A 111 -20.92 9.57 -1.78
N PHE A 112 -20.35 8.51 -2.35
CA PHE A 112 -19.20 7.78 -1.83
C PHE A 112 -18.37 7.23 -2.99
N TYR A 113 -17.05 7.32 -2.88
CA TYR A 113 -16.12 6.81 -3.87
C TYR A 113 -14.85 6.31 -3.19
N HIS A 114 -14.49 5.06 -3.45
CA HIS A 114 -13.31 4.43 -2.91
C HIS A 114 -12.50 3.75 -4.01
N THR A 115 -11.20 3.98 -3.97
CA THR A 115 -10.19 3.30 -4.78
C THR A 115 -8.96 3.04 -3.92
N ASP A 116 -8.30 1.91 -4.14
CA ASP A 116 -7.02 1.65 -3.48
C ASP A 116 -5.93 2.58 -4.02
N ASP A 117 -5.15 3.17 -3.11
CA ASP A 117 -3.89 3.84 -3.43
C ASP A 117 -2.77 2.80 -3.49
N ILE A 118 -2.55 2.27 -4.70
CA ILE A 118 -1.55 1.25 -4.98
C ILE A 118 -0.31 1.89 -5.60
N VAL A 119 0.84 1.70 -4.94
CA VAL A 119 2.15 2.12 -5.45
C VAL A 119 3.02 0.89 -5.69
N THR A 120 3.61 0.79 -6.88
CA THR A 120 4.56 -0.28 -7.22
C THR A 120 5.97 0.28 -7.34
N SER A 121 6.95 -0.49 -6.90
CA SER A 121 8.37 -0.16 -6.99
C SER A 121 9.16 -1.41 -7.30
N SER A 122 10.21 -1.27 -8.11
CA SER A 122 11.16 -2.33 -8.41
C SER A 122 12.56 -1.78 -8.19
N LEU A 123 13.29 -2.37 -7.24
CA LEU A 123 14.62 -1.94 -6.85
C LEU A 123 15.63 -3.02 -7.16
N LYS A 124 16.83 -2.63 -7.56
CA LYS A 124 17.97 -3.54 -7.73
C LYS A 124 19.08 -3.13 -6.78
N ASN A 125 19.66 -4.07 -6.04
CA ASN A 125 20.80 -3.79 -5.19
C ASN A 125 22.13 -3.98 -5.94
N LYS A 126 23.26 -3.65 -5.28
CA LYS A 126 24.61 -3.75 -5.86
C LYS A 126 25.02 -5.18 -6.23
N ASP A 127 24.41 -6.19 -5.60
CA ASP A 127 24.64 -7.61 -5.92
C ASP A 127 23.78 -8.08 -7.11
N GLY A 128 22.98 -7.19 -7.69
CA GLY A 128 22.06 -7.50 -8.78
C GLY A 128 20.75 -8.18 -8.34
N LYS A 129 20.52 -8.35 -7.03
CA LYS A 129 19.24 -8.83 -6.51
C LYS A 129 18.15 -7.80 -6.78
N THR A 130 16.92 -8.27 -7.02
CA THR A 130 15.75 -7.41 -7.21
C THR A 130 14.79 -7.52 -6.04
N LEU A 131 14.12 -6.41 -5.76
CA LEU A 131 13.03 -6.32 -4.79
C LEU A 131 11.87 -5.60 -5.45
N ASP A 132 10.81 -6.34 -5.75
CA ASP A 132 9.56 -5.79 -6.25
C ASP A 132 8.59 -5.64 -5.10
N VAL A 133 8.04 -4.43 -4.94
CA VAL A 133 7.15 -4.09 -3.85
C VAL A 133 5.88 -3.45 -4.40
N THR A 134 4.73 -3.97 -3.98
CA THR A 134 3.43 -3.34 -4.19
C THR A 134 2.89 -2.90 -2.84
N PHE A 135 2.84 -1.60 -2.60
CA PHE A 135 2.21 -1.00 -1.44
C PHE A 135 0.73 -0.77 -1.72
N ASN A 136 -0.14 -1.24 -0.82
CA ASN A 136 -1.51 -0.76 -0.73
C ASN A 136 -1.59 0.21 0.45
N ASN A 137 -1.51 1.51 0.16
CA ASN A 137 -1.53 2.55 1.18
C ASN A 137 -2.89 2.69 1.85
N THR A 138 -3.96 2.30 1.15
CA THR A 138 -5.33 2.27 1.68
C THR A 138 -5.50 1.19 2.73
N GLU A 139 -5.02 -0.02 2.46
CA GLU A 139 -5.12 -1.15 3.40
C GLU A 139 -3.96 -1.21 4.41
N GLY A 140 -2.91 -0.42 4.20
CA GLY A 140 -1.68 -0.51 4.99
C GLY A 140 -0.98 -1.86 4.82
N THR A 141 -0.96 -2.41 3.61
CA THR A 141 -0.30 -3.69 3.29
C THR A 141 0.80 -3.50 2.26
N ALA A 142 1.76 -4.42 2.24
CA ALA A 142 2.76 -4.48 1.18
C ALA A 142 2.98 -5.93 0.74
N LYS A 143 3.02 -6.15 -0.57
CA LYS A 143 3.41 -7.42 -1.19
C LYS A 143 4.82 -7.27 -1.71
N VAL A 144 5.71 -8.14 -1.27
CA VAL A 144 7.13 -8.08 -1.60
C VAL A 144 7.58 -9.36 -2.29
N TYR A 145 8.37 -9.24 -3.35
CA TYR A 145 9.02 -10.33 -4.06
C TYR A 145 10.53 -10.08 -4.08
N LEU A 146 11.31 -11.02 -3.54
CA LEU A 146 12.78 -10.97 -3.58
C LEU A 146 13.27 -11.90 -4.70
N ASN A 147 13.93 -11.34 -5.73
CA ASN A 147 14.43 -12.07 -6.90
C ASN A 147 13.36 -12.93 -7.60
N ASP A 148 12.17 -12.37 -7.87
CA ASP A 148 11.02 -13.10 -8.43
C ASP A 148 10.61 -14.35 -7.61
N GLY A 149 10.97 -14.37 -6.33
CA GLY A 149 10.69 -15.47 -5.40
C GLY A 149 9.23 -15.52 -4.93
N GLU A 150 9.01 -16.19 -3.80
CA GLU A 150 7.68 -16.26 -3.20
C GLU A 150 7.17 -14.90 -2.71
N GLN A 151 5.85 -14.69 -2.79
CA GLN A 151 5.19 -13.50 -2.25
C GLN A 151 5.38 -13.44 -0.73
N ILE A 152 5.82 -12.29 -0.24
CA ILE A 152 5.90 -11.96 1.17
C ILE A 152 4.84 -10.90 1.45
N ASP A 153 3.80 -11.27 2.18
CA ASP A 153 2.75 -10.35 2.64
C ASP A 153 3.18 -9.68 3.94
N LEU A 154 3.16 -8.34 3.95
CA LEU A 154 3.53 -7.52 5.10
C LEU A 154 2.40 -6.55 5.46
N LYS A 155 2.31 -6.19 6.74
CA LYS A 155 1.40 -5.17 7.26
C LYS A 155 2.16 -3.98 7.78
N ALA A 156 1.63 -2.79 7.57
CA ALA A 156 2.21 -1.54 8.01
C ALA A 156 2.23 -1.45 9.55
N GLU A 157 3.30 -0.89 10.06
CA GLU A 157 3.47 -0.52 11.46
C GLU A 157 3.51 1.00 11.59
N LYS A 158 3.04 1.52 12.72
CA LYS A 158 3.08 2.96 12.98
C LYS A 158 4.51 3.41 13.26
N VAL A 159 5.01 4.34 12.46
CA VAL A 159 6.34 4.96 12.62
C VAL A 159 6.29 6.48 12.65
N ALA A 160 7.32 7.08 13.22
CA ALA A 160 7.48 8.54 13.22
C ALA A 160 7.96 9.09 11.87
N SER A 161 8.70 8.29 11.10
CA SER A 161 9.20 8.68 9.78
C SER A 161 9.51 7.45 8.93
N GLY A 162 9.36 7.61 7.61
CA GLY A 162 9.59 6.55 6.64
C GLY A 162 8.46 5.53 6.62
N ILE A 163 8.80 4.33 6.18
CA ILE A 163 7.90 3.18 6.12
C ILE A 163 8.42 2.06 7.02
N TRP A 164 7.48 1.30 7.57
CA TRP A 164 7.76 0.05 8.25
C TRP A 164 6.62 -0.91 7.99
N TYR A 165 6.93 -2.04 7.36
CA TYR A 165 6.00 -3.13 7.12
C TYR A 165 6.63 -4.43 7.64
N LYS A 166 5.85 -5.29 8.28
CA LYS A 166 6.38 -6.57 8.79
C LYS A 166 5.33 -7.67 8.81
N ASN A 167 5.83 -8.90 8.93
CA ASN A 167 5.08 -10.05 9.40
C ASN A 167 5.90 -10.77 10.50
N GLU A 168 5.64 -12.06 10.75
CA GLU A 168 6.36 -12.83 11.77
C GLU A 168 7.85 -13.06 11.43
N THR A 169 8.18 -13.14 10.13
CA THR A 169 9.49 -13.55 9.63
C THR A 169 10.26 -12.41 8.97
N TYR A 170 9.54 -11.48 8.33
CA TYR A 170 10.12 -10.43 7.49
C TYR A 170 9.81 -9.02 8.02
N GLU A 171 10.74 -8.11 7.76
CA GLU A 171 10.62 -6.69 8.08
C GLU A 171 11.17 -5.85 6.92
N LEU A 172 10.32 -5.03 6.32
CA LEU A 172 10.67 -4.02 5.32
C LEU A 172 10.67 -2.65 5.99
N ARG A 173 11.79 -1.94 5.91
CA ARG A 173 11.93 -0.56 6.42
C ARG A 173 12.57 0.32 5.38
N GLY A 174 12.30 1.62 5.46
CA GLY A 174 12.98 2.56 4.58
C GLY A 174 12.38 3.95 4.54
N LYS A 175 12.94 4.78 3.65
CA LYS A 175 12.45 6.12 3.34
C LYS A 175 12.77 6.45 1.89
N GLY A 176 11.75 6.82 1.10
CA GLY A 176 11.91 6.99 -0.35
C GLY A 176 12.36 5.67 -0.98
N ASN A 177 13.38 5.74 -1.83
CA ASN A 177 13.97 4.56 -2.48
C ASN A 177 14.88 3.74 -1.55
N ASN A 178 15.36 4.32 -0.44
CA ASN A 178 16.26 3.61 0.47
C ASN A 178 15.47 2.58 1.28
N LEU A 179 15.53 1.31 0.87
CA LEU A 179 14.79 0.20 1.47
C LEU A 179 15.73 -0.89 1.98
N GLU A 180 15.37 -1.48 3.12
CA GLU A 180 16.01 -2.64 3.73
C GLU A 180 14.93 -3.71 4.00
N LEU A 181 15.14 -4.92 3.48
CA LEU A 181 14.35 -6.10 3.84
C LEU A 181 15.20 -7.02 4.72
N LYS A 182 14.67 -7.34 5.89
CA LYS A 182 15.22 -8.34 6.80
C LYS A 182 14.36 -9.60 6.83
N LYS A 183 15.01 -10.75 7.00
CA LYS A 183 14.42 -12.05 7.29
C LYS A 183 15.02 -12.58 8.59
N ASP A 184 14.19 -12.87 9.58
CA ASP A 184 14.61 -13.34 10.91
C ASP A 184 15.69 -12.42 11.54
N GLY A 185 15.53 -11.11 11.34
CA GLY A 185 16.47 -10.07 11.81
C GLY A 185 17.72 -9.88 10.95
N ASN A 186 17.99 -10.74 9.97
CA ASN A 186 19.16 -10.63 9.08
C ASN A 186 18.80 -9.89 7.79
N VAL A 187 19.66 -8.97 7.34
CA VAL A 187 19.46 -8.24 6.08
C VAL A 187 19.58 -9.20 4.91
N VAL A 188 18.52 -9.31 4.11
CA VAL A 188 18.48 -10.14 2.89
C VAL A 188 18.49 -9.31 1.61
N PHE A 189 18.08 -8.04 1.71
CA PHE A 189 18.16 -7.02 0.67
C PHE A 189 18.34 -5.64 1.30
N GLU A 190 19.18 -4.82 0.69
CA GLU A 190 19.37 -3.42 1.04
C GLU A 190 19.61 -2.64 -0.24
N HIS A 191 18.90 -1.53 -0.40
CA HIS A 191 19.07 -0.59 -1.50
C HIS A 191 19.21 0.82 -0.93
N THR A 192 20.15 1.56 -1.48
CA THR A 192 20.35 2.98 -1.19
C THR A 192 20.77 3.65 -2.48
N ASP A 193 20.13 4.77 -2.80
CA ASP A 193 20.51 5.58 -3.94
C ASP A 193 21.90 6.20 -3.73
N ASP A 194 22.78 6.05 -4.72
CA ASP A 194 24.05 6.76 -4.78
C ASP A 194 23.83 8.14 -5.41
N ILE A 195 23.46 9.09 -4.55
CA ILE A 195 23.19 10.47 -4.94
C ILE A 195 24.44 11.33 -4.78
N VAL A 196 24.88 11.96 -5.87
CA VAL A 196 25.98 12.92 -5.88
C VAL A 196 25.46 14.29 -6.33
N MET A 197 25.62 15.29 -5.48
CA MET A 197 25.32 16.69 -5.82
C MET A 197 26.59 17.39 -6.27
N SER A 198 26.50 18.15 -7.36
CA SER A 198 27.60 18.94 -7.90
C SER A 198 27.11 20.30 -8.38
N SER A 199 27.98 21.30 -8.33
CA SER A 199 27.70 22.65 -8.82
C SER A 199 28.95 23.19 -9.50
N VAL A 200 28.81 23.63 -10.75
CA VAL A 200 29.90 24.25 -11.51
C VAL A 200 29.49 25.61 -12.04
N LYS A 201 30.47 26.46 -12.35
CA LYS A 201 30.27 27.76 -12.98
C LYS A 201 31.04 27.86 -14.28
N ASP A 202 30.44 28.52 -15.27
CA ASP A 202 31.14 28.87 -16.50
C ASP A 202 31.93 30.18 -16.35
N LYS A 203 32.62 30.58 -17.43
CA LYS A 203 33.44 31.80 -17.47
C LYS A 203 32.63 33.10 -17.36
N VAL A 204 31.33 33.07 -17.64
CA VAL A 204 30.44 34.24 -17.56
C VAL A 204 29.63 34.26 -16.26
N GLY A 205 29.86 33.29 -15.37
CA GLY A 205 29.26 33.23 -14.04
C GLY A 205 27.92 32.50 -13.97
N GLN A 206 27.46 31.88 -15.07
CA GLN A 206 26.30 31.00 -15.01
C GLN A 206 26.60 29.80 -14.12
N THR A 207 25.57 29.26 -13.47
CA THR A 207 25.68 28.11 -12.57
C THR A 207 24.95 26.92 -13.15
N LEU A 208 25.55 25.74 -13.02
CA LEU A 208 24.93 24.47 -13.35
C LEU A 208 24.91 23.61 -12.09
N ASN A 209 23.74 23.47 -11.48
CA ASN A 209 23.53 22.58 -10.34
C ASN A 209 23.04 21.23 -10.84
N MET A 210 23.65 20.15 -10.36
CA MET A 210 23.39 18.80 -10.81
C MET A 210 23.20 17.87 -9.62
N THR A 211 22.18 17.01 -9.70
CA THR A 211 22.00 15.89 -8.77
C THR A 211 22.02 14.61 -9.58
N PHE A 212 23.13 13.88 -9.51
CA PHE A 212 23.30 12.59 -10.15
C PHE A 212 22.70 11.50 -9.25
N ASN A 213 21.82 10.67 -9.80
CA ASN A 213 21.48 9.37 -9.23
C ASN A 213 22.26 8.31 -10.00
N ASN A 214 23.40 7.88 -9.45
CA ASN A 214 24.25 6.88 -10.09
C ASN A 214 23.61 5.49 -10.06
N THR A 215 22.66 5.25 -9.16
CA THR A 215 21.92 3.99 -9.07
C THR A 215 20.91 3.86 -10.22
N GLU A 216 20.16 4.92 -10.50
CA GLU A 216 19.19 4.95 -11.59
C GLU A 216 19.82 5.34 -12.94
N GLY A 217 21.03 5.88 -12.93
CA GLY A 217 21.66 6.42 -14.13
C GLY A 217 20.96 7.69 -14.61
N THR A 218 20.49 8.54 -13.71
CA THR A 218 19.80 9.80 -14.05
C THR A 218 20.56 11.00 -13.50
N VAL A 219 20.34 12.18 -14.08
CA VAL A 219 20.81 13.45 -13.51
C VAL A 219 19.72 14.51 -13.65
N LYS A 220 19.48 15.22 -12.55
CA LYS A 220 18.65 16.43 -12.52
C LYS A 220 19.53 17.64 -12.63
N VAL A 221 19.27 18.52 -13.58
CA VAL A 221 20.09 19.69 -13.88
C VAL A 221 19.26 20.96 -13.73
N TYR A 222 19.86 21.99 -13.13
CA TYR A 222 19.28 23.33 -13.02
C TYR A 222 20.30 24.36 -13.52
N LEU A 223 20.01 24.99 -14.67
CA LEU A 223 20.80 26.09 -15.21
C LEU A 223 20.33 27.40 -14.58
N ASN A 224 21.23 28.10 -13.88
CA ASN A 224 20.95 29.36 -13.17
C ASN A 224 19.77 29.30 -12.18
N GLY A 225 19.50 28.12 -11.61
CA GLY A 225 18.35 27.90 -10.74
C GLY A 225 16.99 27.96 -11.45
N GLY A 226 16.98 27.84 -12.79
CA GLY A 226 15.78 27.77 -13.62
C GLY A 226 15.04 26.43 -13.50
N GLU A 227 14.34 26.04 -14.57
CA GLU A 227 13.56 24.79 -14.61
C GLU A 227 14.46 23.55 -14.46
N GLN A 228 13.89 22.50 -13.85
CA GLN A 228 14.52 21.19 -13.73
C GLN A 228 14.61 20.54 -15.12
N ILE A 229 15.79 20.06 -15.46
CA ILE A 229 16.05 19.28 -16.66
C ILE A 229 16.43 17.86 -16.22
N ASP A 230 15.56 16.90 -16.46
CA ASP A 230 15.81 15.48 -16.19
C ASP A 230 16.49 14.82 -17.39
N LEU A 231 17.64 14.19 -17.14
CA LEU A 231 18.44 13.52 -18.18
C LEU A 231 18.75 12.08 -17.78
N GLU A 232 18.82 11.19 -18.77
CA GLU A 232 19.15 9.79 -18.59
C GLU A 232 20.53 9.46 -19.16
N ALA A 233 21.28 8.63 -18.43
CA ALA A 233 22.63 8.21 -18.81
C ALA A 233 22.62 7.49 -20.15
N GLN A 234 23.65 7.77 -20.94
CA GLN A 234 23.91 7.17 -22.23
C GLN A 234 25.26 6.45 -22.20
N ARG A 235 25.46 5.51 -23.12
CA ARG A 235 26.74 4.83 -23.29
C ARG A 235 27.78 5.77 -23.89
N ALA A 236 28.66 6.33 -23.07
CA ALA A 236 29.81 7.12 -23.50
C ALA A 236 31.06 6.26 -23.69
N ALA A 237 31.89 6.61 -24.69
CA ALA A 237 33.22 6.00 -24.85
C ALA A 237 34.23 6.47 -23.76
N SER A 238 34.02 7.66 -23.20
CA SER A 238 34.78 8.23 -22.10
C SER A 238 33.99 9.37 -21.47
N GLY A 239 34.08 9.52 -20.14
CA GLY A 239 33.41 10.60 -19.41
C GLY A 239 31.93 10.32 -19.15
N ILE A 240 31.17 11.37 -18.90
CA ILE A 240 29.73 11.30 -18.69
C ILE A 240 28.98 11.70 -19.96
N TRP A 241 27.82 11.09 -20.15
CA TRP A 241 26.87 11.48 -21.17
C TRP A 241 25.47 11.19 -20.66
N TYR A 242 24.66 12.23 -20.55
CA TYR A 242 23.25 12.16 -20.19
C TYR A 242 22.45 12.96 -21.20
N LYS A 243 21.25 12.51 -21.56
CA LYS A 243 20.39 13.27 -22.48
C LYS A 243 18.91 13.02 -22.22
N ASN A 244 18.08 13.93 -22.75
CA ASN A 244 16.67 13.68 -23.04
C ASN A 244 16.39 14.09 -24.50
N GLU A 245 15.14 14.38 -24.86
CA GLU A 245 14.77 14.79 -26.22
C GLU A 245 15.33 16.15 -26.64
N THR A 246 15.50 17.07 -25.69
CA THR A 246 15.82 18.49 -25.93
C THR A 246 17.22 18.85 -25.46
N TYR A 247 17.73 18.21 -24.41
CA TYR A 247 18.97 18.56 -23.74
C TYR A 247 19.97 17.42 -23.74
N GLU A 248 21.25 17.77 -23.78
CA GLU A 248 22.36 16.83 -23.68
C GLU A 248 23.47 17.39 -22.79
N LEU A 249 23.82 16.64 -21.74
CA LEU A 249 24.94 16.92 -20.85
C LEU A 249 26.08 15.96 -21.17
N ARG A 250 27.24 16.52 -21.51
CA ARG A 250 28.47 15.76 -21.75
C ARG A 250 29.61 16.34 -20.92
N GLY A 251 30.59 15.50 -20.58
CA GLY A 251 31.79 16.01 -19.92
C GLY A 251 32.77 14.94 -19.46
N LYS A 252 33.92 15.40 -18.95
CA LYS A 252 34.95 14.54 -18.35
C LYS A 252 35.66 15.29 -17.23
N GLY A 253 35.68 14.70 -16.04
CA GLY A 253 36.20 15.37 -14.85
C GLY A 253 35.35 16.58 -14.51
N GLU A 254 35.98 17.74 -14.37
CA GLU A 254 35.29 19.00 -14.06
C GLU A 254 34.79 19.75 -15.30
N HIS A 255 35.14 19.32 -16.52
CA HIS A 255 34.72 19.99 -17.76
C HIS A 255 33.39 19.43 -18.25
N LEU A 256 32.37 20.28 -18.27
CA LEU A 256 31.00 19.95 -18.62
C LEU A 256 30.48 20.88 -19.72
N GLU A 257 29.61 20.34 -20.55
CA GLU A 257 28.90 21.06 -21.59
C GLU A 257 27.43 20.61 -21.59
N LEU A 258 26.51 21.56 -21.44
CA LEU A 258 25.08 21.35 -21.62
C LEU A 258 24.67 22.00 -22.94
N THR A 259 24.05 21.22 -23.81
CA THR A 259 23.43 21.71 -25.04
C THR A 259 21.91 21.60 -24.95
N LYS A 260 21.22 22.49 -25.65
CA LYS A 260 19.78 22.49 -25.86
C LYS A 260 19.52 22.55 -27.37
N ASP A 261 18.80 21.59 -27.91
CA ASP A 261 18.51 21.48 -29.35
C ASP A 261 19.79 21.53 -30.22
N GLY A 262 20.91 21.02 -29.68
CA GLY A 262 22.23 21.02 -30.32
C GLY A 262 23.06 22.29 -30.10
N GLU A 263 22.50 23.35 -29.51
CA GLU A 263 23.22 24.59 -29.23
C GLU A 263 23.75 24.62 -27.79
N THR A 264 25.01 25.05 -27.59
CA THR A 264 25.62 25.14 -26.26
C THR A 264 24.95 26.23 -25.42
N VAL A 265 24.39 25.83 -24.27
CA VAL A 265 23.79 26.75 -23.29
C VAL A 265 24.64 26.91 -22.03
N PHE A 266 25.57 25.98 -21.78
CA PHE A 266 26.53 26.06 -20.68
C PHE A 266 27.82 25.31 -21.04
N LYS A 267 28.99 25.85 -20.66
CA LYS A 267 30.30 25.17 -20.83
C LYS A 267 31.36 25.72 -19.88
N ASN A 268 32.10 24.86 -19.17
CA ASN A 268 33.18 25.29 -18.24
C ASN A 268 34.57 24.71 -18.55
#